data_AF-A0AAU5H4Q6-F1
#
_entry.id   AF-A0AAU5H4Q6-F1
#
_cell.length_a   1.000
_cell.length_b   1.000
_cell.length_c   1.000
_cell.angle_alpha   90.00
_cell.angle_beta   90.00
_cell.angle_gamma   90.00
#
_symmetry.space_group_name_H-M   'P 1'
#
loop_
_entity.id
_entity.type
_entity.pdbx_description
1 polymer ?
#
loop_
_entity_poly.entity_id
_entity_poly.type
_entity_poly.pdbx_seq_one_letter_code
_entity_poly.pdbx_strand_id
1 'polypeptide(L)' 'MGISVARLAEVGELWIQERAAEGEVFDPKMVGELLRDLADLARAAGGQGHGLYCWMA' A
#
# COMPACT_ATOMS: atom_id res chain seq x y z
N MET A 1 11.41 0.61 13.18
CA MET A 1 11.15 1.78 12.31
C MET A 1 9.97 1.42 11.43
N GLY A 2 8.75 1.70 11.91
CA GLY A 2 7.53 1.31 11.20
C GLY A 2 7.26 2.26 10.05
N ILE A 3 6.96 1.74 8.86
CA ILE A 3 6.46 2.53 7.74
C ILE A 3 5.16 3.18 8.23
N SER A 4 5.15 4.51 8.36
CA SER A 4 3.92 5.20 8.71
C SER A 4 2.90 4.98 7.58
N VAL A 5 1.62 4.84 7.93
CA VAL A 5 0.54 4.66 6.94
C VAL A 5 0.57 5.71 5.82
N ALA A 6 1.00 6.93 6.13
CA ALA A 6 1.23 7.99 5.16
C ALA A 6 2.28 7.61 4.10
N ARG A 7 3.36 6.93 4.50
CA ARG A 7 4.41 6.49 3.58
C ARG A 7 3.96 5.35 2.68
N LEU A 8 3.07 4.48 3.15
CA LEU A 8 2.53 3.39 2.31
C LEU A 8 1.64 3.93 1.19
N ALA A 9 0.80 4.93 1.52
CA ALA A 9 -0.03 5.62 0.53
C ALA A 9 0.83 6.37 -0.52
N GLU A 10 1.84 7.15 -0.08
CA GLU A 10 2.76 7.84 -0.99
C GLU A 10 3.49 6.89 -1.94
N VAL A 11 4.03 5.79 -1.42
CA VAL A 11 4.75 4.79 -2.24
C VAL A 11 3.81 4.12 -3.22
N GLY A 12 2.57 3.85 -2.82
CA GLY A 12 1.57 3.26 -3.69
C GLY A 12 1.11 4.21 -4.79
N GLU A 13 0.97 5.51 -4.53
CA GLU A 13 0.68 6.50 -5.57
C GLU A 13 1.80 6.59 -6.61
N LEU A 14 3.06 6.62 -6.16
CA LEU A 14 4.23 6.61 -7.06
C LEU A 14 4.27 5.35 -7.92
N TRP A 15 4.00 4.19 -7.34
CA TRP A 15 3.96 2.92 -8.06
C TRP A 15 2.88 2.90 -9.15
N ILE A 16 1.68 3.43 -8.89
CA ILE A 16 0.62 3.55 -9.91
C ILE A 16 1.10 4.39 -11.10
N GLN A 17 1.80 5.50 -10.83
CA GLN A 17 2.32 6.37 -11.90
C GLN A 17 3.36 5.67 -12.76
N GLU A 18 4.26 4.88 -12.15
CA GLU A 18 5.24 4.09 -12.88
C GLU A 18 4.56 3.05 -13.78
N ARG A 19 3.55 2.33 -13.27
CA ARG A 19 2.82 1.32 -14.05
C ARG A 19 1.97 1.92 -15.16
N ALA A 20 1.39 3.09 -14.93
CA ALA A 20 0.69 3.85 -15.97
C ALA A 20 1.63 4.23 -17.12
N ALA A 21 2.89 4.57 -16.82
CA ALA A 21 3.91 4.83 -17.84
C ALA A 21 4.27 3.58 -18.68
N GLU A 22 4.08 2.38 -18.13
CA GLU A 22 4.27 1.10 -18.81
C GLU A 22 3.02 0.61 -19.56
N GLY A 23 1.94 1.40 -19.58
CA GLY A 23 0.69 1.08 -20.27
C GLY A 23 -0.30 0.26 -19.44
N GLU A 24 0.00 0.00 -18.17
CA GLU A 24 -0.94 -0.61 -17.25
C GLU A 24 -1.85 0.43 -16.60
N VAL A 25 -3.14 0.31 -16.87
CA VAL A 25 -4.15 1.23 -16.34
C VAL A 25 -4.74 0.66 -15.07
N PHE A 26 -4.41 1.27 -13.94
CA PHE A 26 -5.07 1.04 -12.67
C PHE A 26 -6.07 2.15 -12.38
N ASP A 27 -7.23 1.80 -11.84
CA ASP A 27 -8.15 2.79 -11.28
C ASP A 27 -7.52 3.39 -10.01
N PRO A 28 -7.16 4.69 -10.00
CA PRO A 28 -6.51 5.31 -8.85
C PRO A 28 -7.36 5.24 -7.58
N LYS A 29 -8.69 5.25 -7.71
CA LYS A 29 -9.60 5.13 -6.57
C LYS A 29 -9.51 3.74 -5.96
N MET A 30 -9.60 2.70 -6.79
CA MET A 30 -9.48 1.31 -6.33
C MET A 30 -8.15 1.06 -5.64
N VAL A 31 -7.03 1.53 -6.22
CA VAL A 31 -5.71 1.32 -5.62
C VAL A 31 -5.56 2.13 -4.33
N GLY A 32 -6.07 3.36 -4.27
CA GLY A 32 -6.08 4.15 -3.05
C GLY A 32 -6.87 3.51 -1.91
N GLU A 33 -8.01 2.88 -2.21
CA GLU A 33 -8.79 2.09 -1.25
C GLU A 33 -8.00 0.86 -0.77
N LEU A 34 -7.39 0.10 -1.68
CA LEU A 34 -6.57 -1.07 -1.35
C LEU A 34 -5.39 -0.73 -0.44
N LEU A 35 -4.64 0.33 -0.76
CA LEU A 35 -3.47 0.77 0.02
C LEU A 35 -3.87 1.23 1.42
N ARG A 36 -5.04 1.88 1.55
CA ARG A 36 -5.59 2.29 2.83
C ARG A 36 -5.96 1.10 3.69
N ASP A 37 -6.66 0.12 3.13
CA ASP A 37 -7.04 -1.11 3.82
C ASP A 37 -5.79 -1.89 4.29
N LEU A 38 -4.76 -1.98 3.44
CA LEU A 38 -3.48 -2.59 3.81
C LEU A 38 -2.78 -1.84 4.95
N ALA A 39 -2.83 -0.52 4.93
CA ALA A 39 -2.23 0.30 5.97
C ALA A 39 -2.97 0.17 7.32
N ASP A 40 -4.30 0.10 7.29
CA ASP A 40 -5.11 -0.14 8.47
C ASP A 40 -4.92 -1.56 9.02
N LEU A 41 -4.79 -2.56 8.15
CA LEU A 41 -4.43 -3.92 8.54
C LEU A 41 -3.04 -3.97 9.20
N ALA A 42 -2.05 -3.29 8.62
CA ALA A 42 -0.69 -3.22 9.17
C ALA A 42 -0.67 -2.56 10.55
N ARG A 43 -1.45 -1.49 10.72
CA ARG A 43 -1.60 -0.80 12.00
C ARG A 43 -2.26 -1.70 13.05
N ALA A 44 -3.33 -2.41 12.69
CA ALA A 44 -4.02 -3.33 13.59
C ALA A 44 -3.10 -4.49 14.03
N ALA A 45 -2.38 -5.10 13.09
CA ALA A 45 -1.40 -6.15 13.38
C ALA A 45 -0.30 -5.64 14.31
N GLY A 46 0.27 -4.46 14.02
CA GLY A 46 1.30 -3.83 14.86
C GLY A 46 0.83 -3.54 16.29
N GLY A 47 -0.42 -3.09 16.44
CA GLY A 47 -1.04 -2.90 17.77
C GLY A 47 -1.18 -4.19 18.58
N GLN A 48 -1.17 -5.35 17.92
CA GLN A 48 -1.22 -6.68 18.53
C GLN A 48 0.17 -7.33 18.65
N GLY A 49 1.25 -6.60 18.36
CA GLY A 49 2.63 -7.14 18.38
C GLY A 49 2.96 -8.06 17.20
N HIS A 50 2.13 -8.08 16.16
CA HIS A 50 2.35 -8.84 14.93
C HIS A 50 2.87 -7.94 13.80
N GLY A 51 3.56 -8.54 12.83
CA GLY A 51 4.00 -7.86 11.60
C GLY A 51 3.34 -8.48 10.38
N LEU A 52 3.08 -7.67 9.36
CA LEU A 52 2.69 -8.17 8.04
C LEU A 52 3.92 -8.41 7.19
N TYR A 53 3.90 -9.52 6.45
CA TYR A 53 4.87 -9.82 5.41
C TYR A 53 4.13 -9.90 4.07
N CYS A 54 4.45 -9.00 3.14
CA CYS A 54 3.93 -9.05 1.78
C CYS A 54 4.88 -9.89 0.92
N TRP A 55 4.41 -11.04 0.47
CA TRP A 55 5.06 -11.83 -0.57
C TRP A 55 4.34 -11.61 -1.89
N MET A 56 5.09 -11.32 -2.96
CA MET A 56 4.61 -11.35 -4.33
C MET A 56 5.19 -12.58 -5.05
N ALA A 57 4.35 -13.26 -5.84
CA ALA A 57 4.72 -14.39 -6.69
C ALA A 57 4.92 -13.95 -8.14
#